data_AF-Q2J9Y4-F1
#
_entry.id   AF-Q2J9Y4-F1
#
_cell.length_a   1.000
_cell.length_b   1.000
_cell.length_c   1.000
_cell.angle_alpha   90.00
_cell.angle_beta   90.00
_cell.angle_gamma   90.00
#
_symmetry.space_group_name_H-M   'P 1'
#
loop_
_entity.id
_entity.type
_entity.pdbx_description
1 polymer ?
#
loop_
_entity_poly.entity_id
_entity_poly.type
_entity_poly.pdbx_seq_one_letter_code
_entity_poly.pdbx_strand_id
1 'polypeptide(L)'
;MNEIIKPLRGLDWDDLDAVESGTRKALAQVAEDPEAVREALLRLPTRPELLALCEHYDILDKIVLYQDDAGVRVRLHVFLPGYFDRPHNHRWSYASLVLRGEYRHHLFGNVDVDDSPAPDALKALVVRPEPVGSSYALHHSMVRAVVAEPFTVSLVIRGPAVKDRFLVMDRKTGERWWQFGAAQETAAEAARKRLTRDRLDELTTSLREWDLF
;
A
#
# COMPACT_ATOMS: atom_id res chain seq x y z
N MET A 1 -10.82 -14.67 2.72
CA MET A 1 -9.68 -14.09 1.98
C MET A 1 -9.01 -15.05 0.97
N ASN A 2 -8.55 -16.26 1.33
CA ASN A 2 -7.84 -17.16 0.39
C ASN A 2 -8.60 -17.41 -0.93
N GLU A 3 -9.89 -17.77 -0.87
CA GLU A 3 -10.69 -18.03 -2.07
C GLU A 3 -10.90 -16.78 -2.94
N ILE A 4 -10.94 -15.59 -2.34
CA ILE A 4 -11.05 -14.31 -3.06
C ILE A 4 -9.76 -14.02 -3.84
N ILE A 5 -8.60 -14.36 -3.26
CA ILE A 5 -7.28 -14.05 -3.84
C ILE A 5 -6.79 -15.12 -4.81
N LYS A 6 -7.22 -16.37 -4.65
CA LYS A 6 -6.81 -17.52 -5.48
C LYS A 6 -6.87 -17.27 -7.00
N PRO A 7 -7.89 -16.61 -7.57
CA PRO A 7 -7.92 -16.29 -9.01
C PRO A 7 -6.79 -15.38 -9.47
N LEU A 8 -6.22 -14.55 -8.59
CA LEU A 8 -5.19 -13.57 -8.92
C LEU A 8 -3.78 -14.18 -9.05
N ARG A 9 -3.60 -15.46 -8.68
CA ARG A 9 -2.28 -16.13 -8.70
C ARG A 9 -1.73 -16.32 -10.11
N GLY A 10 -2.61 -16.46 -11.10
CA GLY A 10 -2.23 -16.63 -12.51
C GLY A 10 -2.26 -15.33 -13.31
N LEU A 11 -2.44 -14.18 -12.65
CA LEU A 11 -2.52 -12.89 -13.30
C LEU A 11 -1.16 -12.48 -13.83
N ASP A 12 -1.12 -11.94 -15.04
CA ASP A 12 0.04 -11.17 -15.50
C ASP A 12 0.01 -9.81 -14.80
N TRP A 13 0.99 -9.56 -13.94
CA TRP A 13 1.06 -8.32 -13.16
C TRP A 13 1.71 -7.14 -13.92
N ASP A 14 2.21 -7.38 -15.13
CA ASP A 14 2.69 -6.36 -16.07
C ASP A 14 1.54 -5.83 -16.96
N ASP A 15 0.53 -6.67 -17.25
CA ASP A 15 -0.71 -6.27 -17.90
C ASP A 15 -1.64 -5.53 -16.92
N LEU A 16 -1.55 -4.20 -16.93
CA LEU A 16 -2.30 -3.39 -15.97
C LEU A 16 -3.83 -3.46 -16.16
N ASP A 17 -4.32 -3.71 -17.37
CA ASP A 17 -5.76 -3.86 -17.62
C ASP A 17 -6.28 -5.17 -16.99
N ALA A 18 -5.50 -6.25 -17.10
CA ALA A 18 -5.78 -7.50 -16.41
C ALA A 18 -5.70 -7.32 -14.89
N VAL A 19 -4.66 -6.64 -14.38
CA VAL A 19 -4.51 -6.31 -12.95
C VAL A 19 -5.73 -5.57 -12.44
N GLU A 20 -6.11 -4.49 -13.11
CA GLU A 20 -7.26 -3.66 -12.76
C GLU A 20 -8.53 -4.49 -12.69
N SER A 21 -8.88 -5.19 -13.79
CA SER A 21 -10.14 -5.94 -13.86
C SER A 21 -10.20 -7.09 -12.85
N GLY A 22 -9.07 -7.79 -12.63
CA GLY A 22 -9.01 -8.92 -11.71
C GLY A 22 -9.08 -8.47 -10.26
N THR A 23 -8.27 -7.48 -9.89
CA THR A 23 -8.16 -7.00 -8.50
C THR A 23 -9.35 -6.16 -8.08
N ARG A 24 -10.02 -5.41 -8.98
CA ARG A 24 -11.23 -4.64 -8.64
C ARG A 24 -12.30 -5.53 -8.02
N LYS A 25 -12.55 -6.70 -8.63
CA LYS A 25 -13.52 -7.68 -8.12
C LYS A 25 -13.12 -8.22 -6.75
N ALA A 26 -11.85 -8.57 -6.58
CA ALA A 26 -11.33 -9.09 -5.31
C ALA A 26 -11.36 -8.02 -4.20
N LEU A 27 -11.00 -6.77 -4.51
CA LEU A 27 -11.07 -5.64 -3.58
C LEU A 27 -12.51 -5.41 -3.11
N ALA A 28 -13.48 -5.41 -4.04
CA ALA A 28 -14.90 -5.27 -3.70
C ALA A 28 -15.37 -6.42 -2.79
N GLN A 29 -15.04 -7.67 -3.12
CA GLN A 29 -15.41 -8.83 -2.30
C GLN A 29 -14.82 -8.78 -0.89
N VAL A 30 -13.56 -8.32 -0.73
CA VAL A 30 -12.96 -8.16 0.60
C VAL A 30 -13.61 -7.00 1.36
N ALA A 31 -13.96 -5.90 0.67
CA ALA A 31 -14.63 -4.76 1.30
C ALA A 31 -16.08 -5.09 1.72
N GLU A 32 -16.76 -5.98 1.00
CA GLU A 32 -18.11 -6.48 1.31
C GLU A 32 -18.12 -7.63 2.32
N ASP A 33 -16.95 -8.09 2.79
CA ASP A 33 -16.79 -9.14 3.82
C ASP A 33 -16.02 -8.60 5.04
N PRO A 34 -16.67 -7.75 5.88
CA PRO A 34 -16.01 -7.16 7.04
C PRO A 34 -15.52 -8.21 8.05
N GLU A 35 -16.24 -9.33 8.19
CA GLU A 35 -15.82 -10.43 9.07
C GLU A 35 -14.48 -11.04 8.61
N ALA A 36 -14.24 -11.22 7.31
CA ALA A 36 -12.93 -11.70 6.85
C ALA A 36 -11.78 -10.74 7.16
N VAL A 37 -12.02 -9.42 7.11
CA VAL A 37 -11.02 -8.41 7.49
C VAL A 37 -10.79 -8.43 9.01
N ARG A 38 -11.88 -8.45 9.78
CA ARG A 38 -11.87 -8.53 11.25
C ARG A 38 -11.14 -9.77 11.74
N GLU A 39 -11.46 -10.94 11.20
CA GLU A 39 -10.79 -12.19 11.54
C GLU A 39 -9.28 -12.14 11.24
N ALA A 40 -8.89 -11.56 10.10
CA ALA A 40 -7.48 -11.42 9.73
C ALA A 40 -6.72 -10.55 10.74
N LEU A 41 -7.32 -9.43 11.15
CA LEU A 41 -6.71 -8.51 12.13
C LEU A 41 -6.61 -9.13 13.52
N LEU A 42 -7.68 -9.75 14.01
CA LEU A 42 -7.70 -10.39 15.33
C LEU A 42 -6.74 -11.58 15.43
N ARG A 43 -6.48 -12.27 14.31
CA ARG A 43 -5.49 -13.36 14.24
C ARG A 43 -4.06 -12.87 14.07
N LEU A 44 -3.83 -11.63 13.62
CA LEU A 44 -2.49 -11.14 13.30
C LEU A 44 -1.47 -11.28 14.45
N PRO A 45 -1.82 -11.06 15.73
CA PRO A 45 -0.89 -11.27 16.84
C PRO A 45 -0.42 -12.72 17.03
N THR A 46 -1.13 -13.70 16.49
CA THR A 46 -0.75 -15.13 16.52
C THR A 46 -0.14 -15.60 15.19
N ARG A 47 0.12 -14.66 14.26
CA ARG A 47 0.69 -14.89 12.93
C ARG A 47 2.01 -14.10 12.79
N PRO A 48 3.09 -14.51 13.48
CA PRO A 48 4.34 -13.75 13.53
C PRO A 48 4.95 -13.49 12.15
N GLU A 49 4.73 -14.38 11.19
CA GLU A 49 5.20 -14.25 9.81
C GLU A 49 4.49 -13.15 9.02
N LEU A 50 3.21 -12.85 9.33
CA LEU A 50 2.48 -11.73 8.74
C LEU A 50 2.69 -10.44 9.52
N LEU A 51 2.74 -10.52 10.85
CA LEU A 51 3.02 -9.39 11.72
C LEU A 51 4.39 -8.77 11.42
N ALA A 52 5.40 -9.59 11.14
CA ALA A 52 6.73 -9.14 10.72
C ALA A 52 6.74 -8.33 9.41
N LEU A 53 5.67 -8.41 8.61
CA LEU A 53 5.51 -7.69 7.35
C LEU A 53 4.68 -6.41 7.50
N CYS A 54 4.18 -6.12 8.71
CA CYS A 54 3.42 -4.92 9.02
C CYS A 54 4.38 -3.79 9.39
N GLU A 55 4.10 -2.60 8.85
CA GLU A 55 5.02 -1.48 8.92
C GLU A 55 4.33 -0.24 9.51
N HIS A 56 5.04 0.49 10.37
CA HIS A 56 4.69 1.81 10.88
C HIS A 56 5.69 2.83 10.34
N TYR A 57 5.17 3.84 9.64
CA TYR A 57 5.92 5.02 9.21
C TYR A 57 5.32 6.28 9.84
N ASP A 58 6.05 7.38 9.74
CA ASP A 58 5.62 8.71 10.20
C ASP A 58 4.27 9.16 9.64
N ILE A 59 3.88 8.66 8.45
CA ILE A 59 2.68 9.11 7.72
C ILE A 59 1.71 7.97 7.36
N LEU A 60 2.08 6.71 7.63
CA LEU A 60 1.36 5.56 7.10
C LEU A 60 1.62 4.31 7.93
N ASP A 61 0.56 3.66 8.36
CA ASP A 61 0.58 2.27 8.81
C ASP A 61 0.20 1.33 7.66
N LYS A 62 0.95 0.23 7.50
CA LYS A 62 0.66 -0.84 6.55
C LYS A 62 0.44 -2.14 7.32
N ILE A 63 -0.80 -2.62 7.35
CA ILE A 63 -1.17 -3.88 8.00
C ILE A 63 -1.33 -4.96 6.93
N VAL A 64 -0.64 -6.09 7.06
CA VAL A 64 -0.74 -7.21 6.12
C VAL A 64 -1.79 -8.19 6.61
N LEU A 65 -2.90 -8.29 5.88
CA LEU A 65 -4.01 -9.19 6.20
C LEU A 65 -3.79 -10.61 5.68
N TYR A 66 -3.10 -10.73 4.54
CA TYR A 66 -2.87 -12.01 3.87
C TYR A 66 -1.67 -11.92 2.93
N GLN A 67 -0.95 -13.03 2.81
CA GLN A 67 0.04 -13.28 1.77
C GLN A 67 -0.05 -14.74 1.35
N ASP A 68 0.17 -15.02 0.07
CA ASP A 68 0.39 -16.38 -0.44
C ASP A 68 1.78 -16.59 -1.04
N ASP A 69 2.05 -17.84 -1.43
CA ASP A 69 3.32 -18.27 -2.00
C ASP A 69 3.56 -17.73 -3.42
N ALA A 70 2.50 -17.30 -4.11
CA ALA A 70 2.62 -16.60 -5.39
C ALA A 70 3.07 -15.14 -5.22
N GLY A 71 3.21 -14.67 -3.97
CA GLY A 71 3.65 -13.33 -3.63
C GLY A 71 2.52 -12.29 -3.64
N VAL A 72 1.27 -12.72 -3.87
CA VAL A 72 0.10 -11.84 -3.79
C VAL A 72 -0.14 -11.48 -2.33
N ARG A 73 -0.35 -10.20 -2.05
CA ARG A 73 -0.52 -9.71 -0.67
C ARG A 73 -1.67 -8.72 -0.58
N VAL A 74 -2.50 -8.91 0.44
CA VAL A 74 -3.57 -7.99 0.82
C VAL A 74 -3.14 -7.17 2.03
N ARG A 75 -3.33 -5.85 1.96
CA ARG A 75 -2.97 -4.91 3.03
C ARG A 75 -4.06 -3.90 3.30
N LEU A 76 -4.11 -3.41 4.53
CA LEU A 76 -4.68 -2.10 4.84
C LEU A 76 -3.57 -1.07 4.88
N HIS A 77 -3.84 0.09 4.29
CA HIS A 77 -3.04 1.29 4.43
C HIS A 77 -3.86 2.29 5.26
N VAL A 78 -3.34 2.71 6.41
CA VAL A 78 -3.97 3.72 7.28
C VAL A 78 -3.08 4.95 7.32
N PHE A 79 -3.50 6.01 6.63
CA PHE A 79 -2.73 7.25 6.54
C PHE A 79 -2.85 8.06 7.83
N LEU A 80 -1.74 8.55 8.34
CA LEU A 80 -1.68 9.30 9.58
C LEU A 80 -1.63 10.81 9.32
N PRO A 81 -2.02 11.65 10.29
CA PRO A 81 -1.69 13.06 10.23
C PRO A 81 -0.17 13.21 10.09
N GLY A 82 0.27 13.97 9.10
CA GLY A 82 1.69 14.10 8.84
C GLY A 82 1.96 14.57 7.42
N TYR A 83 3.22 14.87 7.16
CA TYR A 83 3.63 15.48 5.91
C TYR A 83 3.25 14.63 4.68
N PHE A 84 2.68 15.30 3.68
CA PHE A 84 2.20 14.73 2.43
C PHE A 84 3.01 15.31 1.27
N ASP A 85 3.02 14.64 0.11
CA ASP A 85 3.84 14.96 -1.07
C ASP A 85 5.26 14.33 -1.08
N ARG A 86 5.26 13.00 -1.00
CA ARG A 86 6.46 12.17 -1.22
C ARG A 86 6.34 11.33 -2.50
N PRO A 87 6.80 11.82 -3.67
CA PRO A 87 6.80 11.04 -4.90
C PRO A 87 7.60 9.74 -4.76
N HIS A 88 7.05 8.64 -5.24
CA HIS A 88 7.70 7.32 -5.21
C HIS A 88 7.17 6.38 -6.29
N ASN A 89 8.00 5.42 -6.70
CA ASN A 89 7.55 4.25 -7.45
C ASN A 89 7.38 3.04 -6.53
N HIS A 90 7.04 1.89 -7.12
CA HIS A 90 6.77 0.67 -6.37
C HIS A 90 7.64 -0.48 -6.87
N ARG A 91 7.82 -1.47 -6.00
CA ARG A 91 8.49 -2.74 -6.34
C ARG A 91 7.55 -3.76 -7.00
N TRP A 92 6.26 -3.47 -7.06
CA TRP A 92 5.20 -4.36 -7.51
C TRP A 92 4.08 -3.54 -8.14
N SER A 93 3.38 -4.13 -9.11
CA SER A 93 2.09 -3.61 -9.55
C SER A 93 1.05 -3.92 -8.48
N TYR A 94 0.07 -3.04 -8.33
CA TYR A 94 -0.96 -3.19 -7.31
C TYR A 94 -2.25 -2.49 -7.71
N ALA A 95 -3.31 -2.81 -6.98
CA ALA A 95 -4.53 -2.06 -6.97
C ALA A 95 -4.91 -1.65 -5.54
N SER A 96 -5.68 -0.58 -5.45
CA SER A 96 -6.15 0.01 -4.21
C SER A 96 -7.63 0.36 -4.31
N LEU A 97 -8.34 0.25 -3.19
CA LEU A 97 -9.71 0.68 -3.00
C LEU A 97 -9.77 1.58 -1.76
N VAL A 98 -10.30 2.80 -1.89
CA VAL A 98 -10.49 3.71 -0.75
C VAL A 98 -11.72 3.28 0.04
N LEU A 99 -11.54 2.99 1.33
CA LEU A 99 -12.61 2.57 2.25
C LEU A 99 -13.13 3.73 3.10
N ARG A 100 -12.26 4.69 3.44
CA ARG A 100 -12.57 5.84 4.29
C ARG A 100 -11.68 7.02 3.91
N GLY A 101 -12.22 8.23 3.94
CA GLY A 101 -11.49 9.48 3.64
C GLY A 101 -11.32 9.68 2.13
N GLU A 102 -10.30 10.42 1.74
CA GLU A 102 -9.98 10.65 0.33
C GLU A 102 -8.49 10.88 0.08
N TYR A 103 -8.09 10.67 -1.18
CA TYR A 103 -6.79 11.08 -1.68
C TYR A 103 -6.92 12.26 -2.64
N ARG A 104 -5.92 13.13 -2.63
CA ARG A 104 -5.46 13.82 -3.83
C ARG A 104 -4.30 13.04 -4.42
N HIS A 105 -4.52 12.46 -5.60
CA HIS A 105 -3.58 11.57 -6.26
C HIS A 105 -2.84 12.30 -7.38
N HIS A 106 -1.51 12.36 -7.26
CA HIS A 106 -0.61 12.96 -8.25
C HIS A 106 0.13 11.85 -8.99
N LEU A 107 -0.01 11.80 -10.32
CA LEU A 107 0.69 10.86 -11.19
C LEU A 107 1.73 11.60 -12.02
N PHE A 108 2.97 11.15 -11.96
CA PHE A 108 4.12 11.77 -12.64
C PHE A 108 4.55 10.99 -13.89
N GLY A 109 3.97 9.81 -14.12
CA GLY A 109 4.29 8.95 -15.26
C GLY A 109 5.41 7.96 -14.96
N ASN A 110 5.94 7.37 -16.02
CA ASN A 110 7.10 6.47 -15.95
C ASN A 110 8.38 7.32 -15.97
N VAL A 111 8.88 7.65 -14.79
CA VAL A 111 10.14 8.39 -14.62
C VAL A 111 11.25 7.40 -14.33
N ASP A 112 12.39 7.57 -14.99
CA ASP A 112 13.58 6.80 -14.63
C ASP A 112 14.04 7.21 -13.22
N VAL A 113 13.90 6.29 -12.27
CA VAL A 113 14.25 6.54 -10.87
C VAL A 113 15.72 6.30 -10.59
N ASP A 114 16.44 5.58 -11.47
CA ASP A 114 17.87 5.33 -11.28
C ASP A 114 18.70 6.59 -11.60
N ASP A 115 18.16 7.49 -12.43
CA ASP A 115 18.69 8.86 -12.62
C ASP A 115 18.52 9.76 -11.37
N SER A 116 17.83 9.28 -10.33
CA SER A 116 17.59 10.01 -9.08
C SER A 116 17.05 11.43 -9.33
N PRO A 117 15.91 11.56 -10.01
CA PRO A 117 15.38 12.85 -10.43
C PRO A 117 15.16 13.78 -9.24
N ALA A 118 15.38 15.08 -9.45
CA ALA A 118 15.07 16.07 -8.42
C ALA A 118 13.54 16.07 -8.14
N PRO A 119 13.10 16.05 -6.87
CA PRO A 119 11.68 15.90 -6.54
C PRO A 119 10.81 17.04 -7.09
N ASP A 120 11.36 18.25 -7.17
CA ASP A 120 10.73 19.47 -7.68
C ASP A 120 10.60 19.49 -9.21
N ALA A 121 11.50 18.81 -9.93
CA ALA A 121 11.47 18.66 -11.38
C ALA A 121 10.35 17.74 -11.87
N LEU A 122 9.74 16.95 -10.98
CA LEU A 122 8.63 16.07 -11.33
C LEU A 122 7.37 16.89 -11.67
N LYS A 123 6.90 16.75 -12.92
CA LYS A 123 5.65 17.35 -13.40
C LYS A 123 4.50 16.37 -13.24
N ALA A 124 3.50 16.74 -12.45
CA ALA A 124 2.27 15.96 -12.38
C ALA A 124 1.58 15.99 -13.76
N LEU A 125 1.35 14.81 -14.32
CA LEU A 125 0.66 14.60 -15.59
C LEU A 125 -0.85 14.47 -15.37
N VAL A 126 -1.23 13.88 -14.24
CA VAL A 126 -2.63 13.77 -13.80
C VAL A 126 -2.69 14.11 -12.31
N VAL A 127 -3.70 14.91 -11.94
CA VAL A 127 -4.08 15.17 -10.56
C VAL A 127 -5.57 14.91 -10.44
N ARG A 128 -5.98 14.02 -9.54
CA ARG A 128 -7.38 13.68 -9.34
C ARG A 128 -7.70 13.40 -7.88
N PRO A 129 -8.92 13.71 -7.41
CA PRO A 129 -9.42 13.18 -6.16
C PRO A 129 -9.72 11.68 -6.31
N GLU A 130 -9.54 10.91 -5.24
CA GLU A 130 -9.99 9.52 -5.11
C GLU A 130 -10.85 9.43 -3.83
N PRO A 131 -12.17 9.65 -3.90
CA PRO A 131 -13.06 9.49 -2.77
C PRO A 131 -13.28 8.01 -2.40
N VAL A 132 -13.94 7.76 -1.27
CA VAL A 132 -14.44 6.42 -0.88
C VAL A 132 -15.11 5.70 -2.04
N GLY A 133 -14.81 4.41 -2.19
CA GLY A 133 -15.28 3.56 -3.29
C GLY A 133 -14.44 3.66 -4.57
N SER A 134 -13.54 4.64 -4.67
CA SER A 134 -12.62 4.74 -5.81
C SER A 134 -11.62 3.59 -5.78
N SER A 135 -11.47 2.92 -6.92
CA SER A 135 -10.46 1.90 -7.14
C SER A 135 -9.58 2.25 -8.34
N TYR A 136 -8.30 1.91 -8.23
CA TYR A 136 -7.31 2.10 -9.27
C TYR A 136 -6.24 1.01 -9.20
N ALA A 137 -5.63 0.69 -10.34
CA ALA A 137 -4.42 -0.11 -10.42
C ALA A 137 -3.26 0.76 -10.91
N LEU A 138 -2.05 0.50 -10.39
CA LEU A 138 -0.83 1.14 -10.85
C LEU A 138 0.25 0.11 -11.16
N HIS A 139 0.88 0.33 -12.30
CA HIS A 139 2.08 -0.38 -12.69
C HIS A 139 3.25 -0.03 -11.77
N HIS A 140 4.14 -0.98 -11.50
CA HIS A 140 5.28 -0.79 -10.61
C HIS A 140 6.26 0.32 -11.06
N SER A 141 6.25 0.70 -12.35
CA SER A 141 7.07 1.78 -12.89
C SER A 141 6.49 3.18 -12.68
N MET A 142 5.19 3.31 -12.37
CA MET A 142 4.55 4.60 -12.16
C MET A 142 5.11 5.31 -10.93
N VAL A 143 5.59 6.55 -11.13
CA VAL A 143 5.88 7.47 -10.02
C VAL A 143 4.60 8.22 -9.66
N ARG A 144 4.23 8.16 -8.38
CA ARG A 144 3.05 8.83 -7.82
C ARG A 144 3.36 9.53 -6.52
N ALA A 145 2.48 10.43 -6.10
CA ALA A 145 2.33 10.84 -4.72
C ALA A 145 0.85 10.82 -4.34
N VAL A 146 0.58 10.66 -3.05
CA VAL A 146 -0.75 10.87 -2.47
C VAL A 146 -0.66 11.88 -1.36
N VAL A 147 -1.65 12.76 -1.33
CA VAL A 147 -2.01 13.56 -0.17
C VAL A 147 -3.32 12.99 0.33
N ALA A 148 -3.30 12.36 1.50
CA ALA A 148 -4.48 11.77 2.08
C ALA A 148 -5.02 12.67 3.18
N GLU A 149 -6.35 12.72 3.34
CA GLU A 149 -6.91 13.22 4.59
C GLU A 149 -6.41 12.36 5.77
N PRO A 150 -6.21 12.95 6.96
CA PRO A 150 -5.84 12.17 8.13
C PRO A 150 -6.80 11.00 8.37
N PHE A 151 -6.22 9.83 8.65
CA PHE A 151 -6.94 8.57 8.90
C PHE A 151 -7.70 8.03 7.68
N THR A 152 -7.31 8.41 6.46
CA THR A 152 -7.79 7.75 5.24
C THR A 152 -7.34 6.30 5.23
N VAL A 153 -8.25 5.39 4.88
CA VAL A 153 -7.98 3.94 4.85
C VAL A 153 -8.20 3.42 3.44
N SER A 154 -7.22 2.66 2.93
CA SER A 154 -7.43 1.85 1.72
C SER A 154 -7.10 0.38 1.93
N LEU A 155 -7.85 -0.44 1.22
CA LEU A 155 -7.48 -1.82 0.94
C LEU A 155 -6.55 -1.84 -0.27
N VAL A 156 -5.49 -2.63 -0.20
CA VAL A 156 -4.49 -2.76 -1.25
C VAL A 156 -4.25 -4.23 -1.55
N ILE A 157 -4.32 -4.61 -2.82
CA ILE A 157 -3.86 -5.91 -3.31
C ILE A 157 -2.66 -5.66 -4.21
N ARG A 158 -1.53 -6.30 -3.90
CA ARG A 158 -0.33 -6.23 -4.73
C ARG A 158 0.12 -7.60 -5.22
N GLY A 159 0.82 -7.60 -6.34
CA GLY A 159 1.47 -8.78 -6.89
C GLY A 159 2.85 -9.07 -6.30
N PRO A 160 3.57 -10.03 -6.91
CA PRO A 160 4.97 -10.31 -6.58
C PRO A 160 5.85 -9.08 -6.79
N ALA A 161 6.99 -9.04 -6.10
CA ALA A 161 7.97 -7.99 -6.30
C ALA A 161 8.78 -8.26 -7.57
N VAL A 162 8.90 -7.26 -8.43
CA VAL A 162 9.70 -7.27 -9.67
C VAL A 162 10.96 -6.39 -9.56
N LYS A 163 11.12 -5.70 -8.43
CA LYS A 163 12.31 -4.91 -8.08
C LYS A 163 12.71 -5.18 -6.63
N ASP A 164 13.98 -4.94 -6.33
CA ASP A 164 14.51 -5.05 -4.96
C ASP A 164 14.30 -3.79 -4.12
N ARG A 165 14.22 -2.64 -4.79
CA ARG A 165 14.10 -1.32 -4.17
C ARG A 165 13.13 -0.42 -4.93
N PHE A 166 12.70 0.65 -4.26
CA PHE A 166 11.95 1.75 -4.86
C PHE A 166 12.49 3.08 -4.33
N LEU A 167 12.37 4.13 -5.14
CA LEU A 167 12.83 5.46 -4.76
C LEU A 167 11.70 6.18 -4.06
N VAL A 168 12.02 6.81 -2.92
CA VAL A 168 11.16 7.80 -2.28
C VAL A 168 11.85 9.15 -2.31
N MET A 169 11.05 10.17 -2.59
CA MET A 169 11.48 11.54 -2.76
C MET A 169 10.63 12.42 -1.86
N ASP A 170 11.22 13.44 -1.26
CA ASP A 170 10.50 14.42 -0.44
C ASP A 170 10.59 15.79 -1.11
N ARG A 171 9.45 16.32 -1.57
CA ARG A 171 9.41 17.61 -2.27
C ARG A 171 9.64 18.81 -1.36
N LYS A 172 9.50 18.67 -0.05
CA LYS A 172 9.73 19.75 0.92
C LYS A 172 11.19 19.85 1.30
N THR A 173 11.86 18.72 1.50
CA THR A 173 13.28 18.70 1.91
C THR A 173 14.24 18.57 0.73
N GLY A 174 13.77 18.09 -0.43
CA GLY A 174 14.61 17.73 -1.57
C GLY A 174 15.34 16.40 -1.41
N GLU A 175 15.11 15.69 -0.30
CA GLU A 175 15.75 14.40 -0.02
C GLU A 175 15.22 13.29 -0.91
N ARG A 176 16.10 12.32 -1.16
CA ARG A 176 15.84 11.14 -1.99
C ARG A 176 16.51 9.95 -1.34
N TRP A 177 15.78 8.86 -1.16
CA TRP A 177 16.32 7.66 -0.57
C TRP A 177 15.70 6.40 -1.17
N TRP A 178 16.51 5.35 -1.23
CA TRP A 178 16.06 4.03 -1.63
C TRP A 178 15.43 3.32 -0.43
N GLN A 179 14.29 2.69 -0.65
CA GLN A 179 13.71 1.73 0.28
C GLN A 179 13.82 0.33 -0.30
N PHE A 180 14.44 -0.56 0.47
CA PHE A 180 14.66 -1.95 0.09
C PHE A 180 13.54 -2.85 0.60
N GLY A 181 13.40 -4.00 -0.05
CA GLY A 181 12.54 -5.07 0.43
C GLY A 181 13.10 -5.85 1.60
N ALA A 182 12.22 -6.61 2.26
CA ALA A 182 12.57 -7.53 3.35
C ALA A 182 13.76 -8.46 3.07
N ALA A 183 14.01 -8.82 1.79
CA ALA A 183 15.12 -9.68 1.41
C ALA A 183 16.49 -8.96 1.39
N GLN A 184 16.52 -7.63 1.31
CA GLN A 184 17.75 -6.84 1.18
C GLN A 184 17.88 -5.73 2.24
N GLU A 185 16.81 -5.43 2.99
CA GLU A 185 16.86 -4.45 4.05
C GLU A 185 17.66 -4.92 5.25
N THR A 186 18.27 -3.98 5.95
CA THR A 186 19.01 -4.29 7.18
C THR A 186 18.05 -4.58 8.33
N ALA A 187 18.52 -5.33 9.33
CA ALA A 187 17.74 -5.59 10.55
C ALA A 187 17.36 -4.29 11.28
N ALA A 188 18.21 -3.27 11.23
CA ALA A 188 17.95 -1.96 11.82
C ALA A 188 16.82 -1.21 11.10
N GLU A 189 16.81 -1.20 9.76
CA GLU A 189 15.73 -0.61 8.98
C GLU A 189 14.40 -1.33 9.22
N ALA A 190 14.41 -2.67 9.20
CA ALA A 190 13.24 -3.48 9.49
C ALA A 190 12.70 -3.24 10.91
N ALA A 191 13.59 -3.09 11.90
CA ALA A 191 13.19 -2.78 13.28
C ALA A 191 12.57 -1.38 13.39
N ARG A 192 13.14 -0.37 12.73
CA ARG A 192 12.69 1.03 12.79
C ARG A 192 11.25 1.21 12.31
N LYS A 193 10.86 0.48 11.27
CA LYS A 193 9.51 0.56 10.68
C LYS A 193 8.57 -0.52 11.18
N ARG A 194 8.96 -1.35 12.16
CA ARG A 194 8.11 -2.46 12.59
C ARG A 194 6.85 -1.93 13.27
N LEU A 195 5.68 -2.41 12.84
CA LEU A 195 4.44 -2.16 13.57
C LEU A 195 4.49 -2.87 14.93
N THR A 196 4.34 -2.11 16.02
CA THR A 196 4.29 -2.69 17.37
C THR A 196 2.93 -3.32 17.65
N ARG A 197 2.87 -4.18 18.67
CA ARG A 197 1.61 -4.79 19.11
C ARG A 197 0.62 -3.74 19.62
N ASP A 198 1.10 -2.81 20.44
CA ASP A 198 0.27 -1.72 20.97
C ASP A 198 -0.31 -0.89 19.83
N ARG A 199 0.51 -0.57 18.81
CA ARG A 199 0.03 0.17 17.63
C ARG A 199 -1.00 -0.61 16.83
N LEU A 200 -0.82 -1.93 16.69
CA LEU A 200 -1.82 -2.79 16.04
C LEU A 200 -3.15 -2.80 16.82
N ASP A 201 -3.10 -2.86 18.14
CA ASP A 201 -4.29 -2.86 19.01
C ASP A 201 -5.03 -1.50 18.92
N GLU A 202 -4.30 -0.38 18.87
CA GLU A 202 -4.84 0.97 18.61
C GLU A 202 -5.53 1.05 17.24
N LEU A 203 -4.87 0.57 16.18
CA LEU A 203 -5.42 0.59 14.83
C LEU A 203 -6.67 -0.29 14.73
N THR A 204 -6.66 -1.47 15.34
CA THR A 204 -7.81 -2.38 15.36
C THR A 204 -9.01 -1.74 16.06
N THR A 205 -8.77 -1.02 17.17
CA THR A 205 -9.81 -0.26 17.86
C THR A 205 -10.37 0.86 16.98
N SER A 206 -9.49 1.66 16.38
CA SER A 206 -9.87 2.80 15.54
C SER A 206 -10.69 2.36 14.33
N LEU A 207 -10.25 1.30 13.65
CA LEU A 207 -10.92 0.78 12.47
C LEU A 207 -12.33 0.21 12.79
N ARG A 208 -12.50 -0.40 13.96
CA ARG A 208 -13.83 -0.81 14.48
C ARG A 208 -14.72 0.39 14.78
N GLU A 209 -14.17 1.44 15.39
CA GLU A 209 -14.90 2.68 15.66
C GLU A 209 -15.33 3.41 14.37
N TRP A 210 -14.59 3.22 13.28
CA TRP A 210 -14.93 3.75 11.96
C TRP A 210 -15.86 2.85 11.14
N ASP A 211 -16.37 1.76 11.71
CA ASP A 211 -17.27 0.81 11.06
C ASP A 211 -16.69 0.25 9.75
N LEU A 212 -15.37 0.02 9.72
CA LEU A 212 -14.69 -0.60 8.58
C LEU A 212 -14.64 -2.12 8.70
N PHE A 213 -14.86 -2.66 9.90
CA PHE A 213 -15.08 -4.09 10.20
C PHE A 213 -15.43 -4.35 11.68
#